data_AF-A0A5C6AAQ1-F1
#
_entry.id   AF-A0A5C6AAQ1-F1
#
_cell.length_a   1.000
_cell.length_b   1.000
_cell.length_c   1.000
_cell.angle_alpha   90.00
_cell.angle_beta   90.00
_cell.angle_gamma   90.00
#
_symmetry.space_group_name_H-M   'P 1'
#
loop_
_entity.id
_entity.type
_entity.pdbx_description
1 polymer ?
#
loop_
_entity_poly.entity_id
_entity_poly.type
_entity_poly.pdbx_seq_one_letter_code
_entity_poly.pdbx_strand_id
1 'polypeptide(L)'
;MTQDSEDYKTPPEGVAFVEDLVERFDDLRTIFQEHVADNDEILPHLFMGDVTRYVLSGGSQRQELVRHLNDALRTGEEYIENLIAVSFVENLESEEELERALRDAQADALREEWRRQRL
;
A
#
# COMPACT_ATOMS: atom_id res chain seq x y z
N MET A 1 15.78 -15.09 18.85
CA MET A 1 16.69 -14.19 18.12
C MET A 1 15.98 -12.87 18.01
N THR A 2 16.25 -11.97 18.95
CA THR A 2 15.84 -10.57 18.90
C THR A 2 16.74 -9.90 17.87
N GLN A 3 16.21 -9.60 16.70
CA GLN A 3 16.92 -8.77 15.73
C GLN A 3 16.73 -7.34 16.19
N ASP A 4 17.85 -6.69 16.52
CA ASP A 4 17.93 -5.32 17.01
C ASP A 4 17.10 -4.39 16.11
N SER A 5 16.05 -3.81 16.68
CA SER A 5 15.13 -2.85 16.07
C SER A 5 15.55 -1.40 16.34
N GLU A 6 16.85 -1.17 16.50
CA GLU A 6 17.44 0.17 16.59
C GLU A 6 17.99 0.52 15.19
N ASP A 7 17.45 1.58 14.57
CA ASP A 7 17.90 2.22 13.31
C ASP A 7 17.43 1.69 11.94
N TYR A 8 16.25 1.05 11.81
CA TYR A 8 15.61 1.03 10.48
C TYR A 8 15.05 2.43 10.17
N LYS A 9 15.89 3.27 9.55
CA LYS A 9 15.44 4.56 9.03
C LYS A 9 14.62 4.32 7.78
N THR A 10 13.35 4.73 7.81
CA THR A 10 12.46 4.71 6.66
C THR A 10 13.16 5.33 5.43
N PRO A 11 13.29 4.59 4.32
CA PRO A 11 13.89 5.12 3.10
C PRO A 11 13.11 6.34 2.58
N PRO A 12 13.79 7.39 2.10
CA PRO A 12 13.14 8.63 1.67
C PRO A 12 12.19 8.40 0.48
N GLU A 13 12.50 7.47 -0.42
CA GLU A 13 11.61 7.01 -1.49
C GLU A 13 10.25 6.51 -0.97
N GLY A 14 10.21 5.84 0.18
CA GLY A 14 8.95 5.40 0.79
C GLY A 14 8.08 6.55 1.28
N VAL A 15 8.71 7.52 1.94
CA VAL A 15 8.01 8.74 2.39
C VAL A 15 7.48 9.51 1.18
N ALA A 16 8.31 9.71 0.16
CA ALA A 16 7.93 10.40 -1.07
C ALA A 16 6.77 9.71 -1.81
N PHE A 17 6.73 8.37 -1.80
CA PHE A 17 5.62 7.63 -2.39
C PHE A 17 4.31 7.81 -1.61
N VAL A 18 4.36 7.82 -0.27
CA VAL A 18 3.18 8.12 0.54
C VAL A 18 2.67 9.54 0.26
N GLU A 19 3.57 10.52 0.17
CA GLU A 19 3.22 11.90 -0.17
C GLU A 19 2.55 12.00 -1.56
N ASP A 20 3.08 11.30 -2.58
CA ASP A 20 2.47 11.23 -3.92
C ASP A 20 1.05 10.63 -3.87
N LEU A 21 0.85 9.54 -3.12
CA LEU A 21 -0.49 8.95 -2.94
C LEU A 21 -1.47 9.96 -2.35
N VAL A 22 -1.06 10.69 -1.30
CA VAL A 22 -1.92 11.66 -0.62
C VAL A 22 -2.17 12.92 -1.45
N GLU A 23 -1.22 13.31 -2.29
CA GLU A 23 -1.41 14.41 -3.23
C GLU A 23 -2.43 14.04 -4.32
N ARG A 24 -2.38 12.80 -4.79
CA ARG A 24 -3.16 12.30 -5.93
C ARG A 24 -4.56 11.81 -5.56
N PHE A 25 -4.75 11.30 -4.35
CA PHE A 25 -6.00 10.72 -3.86
C PHE A 25 -6.50 11.47 -2.62
N ASP A 26 -7.40 12.43 -2.83
CA ASP A 26 -7.95 13.28 -1.77
C ASP A 26 -8.57 12.50 -0.61
N ASP A 27 -9.17 11.34 -0.87
CA ASP A 27 -9.73 10.45 0.16
C ASP A 27 -8.66 9.96 1.16
N LEU A 28 -7.38 9.92 0.77
CA LEU A 28 -6.28 9.50 1.64
C LEU A 28 -5.79 10.63 2.56
N ARG A 29 -6.17 11.89 2.33
CA ARG A 29 -5.68 13.02 3.15
C ARG A 29 -6.07 12.92 4.61
N THR A 30 -7.33 12.57 4.89
CA THR A 30 -7.78 12.40 6.28
C THR A 30 -7.08 11.21 6.94
N ILE A 31 -6.95 10.10 6.22
CA ILE A 31 -6.24 8.90 6.70
C ILE A 31 -4.78 9.23 7.01
N PHE A 32 -4.12 10.01 6.15
CA PHE A 32 -2.73 10.44 6.35
C PHE A 32 -2.57 11.36 7.55
N GLN A 33 -3.50 12.30 7.76
CA GLN A 33 -3.46 13.17 8.94
C GLN A 33 -3.60 12.38 10.24
N GLU A 34 -4.52 11.41 10.29
CA GLU A 34 -4.68 10.51 11.43
C GLU A 34 -3.42 9.67 11.64
N HIS A 35 -2.88 9.09 10.56
CA HIS A 35 -1.65 8.30 10.60
C HIS A 35 -0.46 9.07 11.19
N VAL A 36 -0.20 10.29 10.71
CA VAL A 36 0.91 11.11 11.23
C VAL A 36 0.65 11.55 12.67
N ALA A 37 -0.60 11.86 13.04
CA ALA A 37 -0.95 12.22 14.41
C ALA A 37 -0.75 11.06 15.40
N ASP A 38 -0.99 9.83 14.97
CA ASP A 38 -0.88 8.63 15.83
C ASP A 38 0.57 8.13 15.94
N ASN A 39 1.43 8.42 14.96
CA ASN A 39 2.79 7.86 14.87
C ASN A 39 3.92 8.90 15.02
N ASP A 40 3.61 10.21 15.06
CA ASP A 40 4.55 11.33 15.05
C ASP A 40 5.47 11.44 13.79
N GLU A 41 5.37 10.49 12.86
CA GLU A 41 6.13 10.43 11.61
C GLU A 41 5.35 9.69 10.50
N ILE A 42 5.90 9.70 9.28
CA ILE A 42 5.34 8.94 8.15
C ILE A 42 5.97 7.54 8.14
N LEU A 43 5.14 6.52 8.36
CA LEU A 43 5.56 5.12 8.35
C LEU A 43 4.95 4.39 7.15
N PRO A 44 5.65 4.31 6.00
CA PRO A 44 5.08 3.80 4.75
C PRO A 44 4.45 2.42 4.86
N HIS A 45 5.14 1.48 5.51
CA HIS A 45 4.60 0.11 5.69
C HIS A 45 3.28 0.10 6.48
N LEU A 46 3.17 0.91 7.53
CA LEU A 46 1.94 1.02 8.31
C LEU A 46 0.84 1.75 7.53
N PHE A 47 1.21 2.82 6.82
CA PHE A 47 0.27 3.59 5.99
C PHE A 47 -0.31 2.74 4.85
N MET A 48 0.49 1.85 4.24
CA MET A 48 -0.03 0.90 3.24
C MET A 48 -1.08 -0.06 3.82
N GLY A 49 -1.03 -0.34 5.12
CA GLY A 49 -2.10 -1.02 5.86
C GLY A 49 -3.39 -0.21 5.93
N ASP A 50 -3.29 1.10 6.18
CA ASP A 50 -4.43 2.02 6.12
C ASP A 50 -5.03 2.10 4.71
N VAL A 51 -4.16 2.18 3.69
CA VAL A 51 -4.55 2.13 2.27
C VAL A 51 -5.29 0.84 1.94
N THR A 52 -4.82 -0.30 2.47
CA THR A 52 -5.49 -1.60 2.26
C THR A 52 -6.90 -1.58 2.86
N ARG A 53 -7.06 -1.08 4.09
CA ARG A 53 -8.37 -0.91 4.75
C ARG A 53 -9.30 0.00 3.95
N TYR A 54 -8.79 1.11 3.42
CA TYR A 54 -9.55 2.03 2.57
C TYR A 54 -10.00 1.36 1.26
N VAL A 55 -9.12 0.63 0.59
CA VAL A 55 -9.46 -0.10 -0.64
C VAL A 55 -10.55 -1.14 -0.37
N LEU A 56 -10.45 -1.88 0.74
CA LEU A 56 -11.43 -2.89 1.13
C LEU A 56 -12.79 -2.30 1.55
N SER A 57 -12.82 -1.06 2.06
CA SER A 57 -14.07 -0.37 2.43
C SER A 57 -14.86 0.12 1.21
N GLY A 58 -14.26 0.11 0.02
CA GLY A 58 -14.91 0.55 -1.21
C GLY A 58 -14.83 2.07 -1.41
N GLY A 59 -13.75 2.70 -0.95
CA GLY A 59 -13.52 4.13 -1.10
C GLY A 59 -13.73 4.67 -2.52
N SER A 60 -14.08 5.96 -2.62
CA SER A 60 -14.59 6.52 -3.89
C SER A 60 -13.55 6.51 -5.02
N GLN A 61 -12.27 6.67 -4.67
CA GLN A 61 -11.14 6.64 -5.60
C GLN A 61 -10.44 5.27 -5.68
N ARG A 62 -11.01 4.22 -5.07
CA ARG A 62 -10.42 2.87 -4.97
C ARG A 62 -9.89 2.34 -6.30
N GLN A 63 -10.68 2.40 -7.38
CA GLN A 63 -10.27 1.82 -8.67
C GLN A 63 -9.02 2.50 -9.24
N GLU A 64 -8.93 3.83 -9.11
CA GLU A 64 -7.80 4.59 -9.62
C GLU A 64 -6.55 4.39 -8.75
N LEU A 65 -6.74 4.35 -7.42
CA LEU A 65 -5.69 4.02 -6.47
C LEU A 65 -5.11 2.63 -6.74
N VAL A 66 -5.96 1.61 -6.92
CA VAL A 66 -5.52 0.24 -7.23
C VAL A 66 -4.76 0.17 -8.56
N ARG A 67 -5.20 0.90 -9.60
CA ARG A 67 -4.46 0.98 -10.87
C ARG A 67 -3.09 1.61 -10.66
N HIS A 68 -3.00 2.68 -9.88
CA HIS A 68 -1.74 3.33 -9.57
C HIS A 68 -0.78 2.41 -8.79
N LEU A 69 -1.28 1.70 -7.77
CA LEU A 69 -0.48 0.70 -7.03
C LEU A 69 -0.01 -0.44 -7.95
N ASN A 70 -0.88 -0.89 -8.86
CA ASN A 70 -0.52 -1.92 -9.85
C ASN A 70 0.62 -1.46 -10.78
N ASP A 71 0.57 -0.21 -11.24
CA ASP A 71 1.60 0.35 -12.10
C ASP A 71 2.92 0.53 -11.32
N ALA A 72 2.84 1.07 -10.10
CA ALA A 72 4.00 1.24 -9.22
C ALA A 72 4.66 -0.10 -8.85
N LEU A 73 3.91 -1.19 -8.70
CA LEU A 73 4.46 -2.53 -8.49
C LEU A 73 5.20 -3.09 -9.72
N ARG A 74 4.88 -2.61 -10.93
CA ARG A 74 5.48 -3.10 -12.18
C ARG A 74 6.69 -2.29 -12.65
N THR A 75 6.70 -0.99 -12.35
CA THR A 75 7.65 -0.05 -12.92
C THR A 75 8.34 0.81 -11.87
N GLY A 76 8.01 0.61 -10.59
CA GLY A 76 8.60 1.35 -9.48
C GLY A 76 10.04 0.96 -9.23
N GLU A 77 10.66 1.66 -8.29
CA GLU A 77 11.96 1.26 -7.77
C GLU A 77 11.81 0.05 -6.84
N GLU A 78 12.87 -0.75 -6.68
CA GLU A 78 12.86 -2.01 -5.90
C GLU A 78 12.23 -1.84 -4.51
N TYR A 79 12.49 -0.70 -3.85
CA TYR A 79 11.90 -0.40 -2.54
C TYR A 79 10.37 -0.24 -2.61
N ILE A 80 9.83 0.45 -3.63
CA ILE A 80 8.40 0.68 -3.80
C ILE A 80 7.68 -0.61 -4.20
N GLU A 81 8.28 -1.38 -5.11
CA GLU A 81 7.78 -2.71 -5.47
C GLU A 81 7.66 -3.59 -4.22
N ASN A 82 8.72 -3.63 -3.41
CA ASN A 82 8.74 -4.39 -2.16
C ASN A 82 7.70 -3.85 -1.15
N LEU A 83 7.62 -2.53 -0.96
CA LEU A 83 6.65 -1.89 -0.06
C LEU A 83 5.21 -2.29 -0.42
N ILE A 84 4.86 -2.28 -1.71
CA ILE A 84 3.53 -2.69 -2.16
C ILE A 84 3.33 -4.19 -1.95
N ALA A 85 4.32 -5.02 -2.29
CA ALA A 85 4.24 -6.47 -2.13
C ALA A 85 4.01 -6.88 -0.67
N VAL A 86 4.79 -6.34 0.27
CA VAL A 86 4.79 -6.76 1.69
C VAL A 86 3.84 -5.97 2.58
N SER A 87 3.26 -4.87 2.10
CA SER A 87 2.41 -4.01 2.95
C SER A 87 1.07 -3.62 2.35
N PHE A 88 0.82 -3.97 1.09
CA PHE A 88 -0.52 -3.94 0.52
C PHE A 88 -0.98 -5.35 0.13
N VAL A 89 -0.18 -6.06 -0.68
CA VAL A 89 -0.58 -7.38 -1.18
C VAL A 89 -0.65 -8.43 -0.07
N GLU A 90 0.34 -8.45 0.83
CA GLU A 90 0.36 -9.36 1.98
C GLU A 90 -0.84 -9.14 2.92
N ASN A 91 -1.28 -7.88 3.08
CA ASN A 91 -2.42 -7.51 3.91
C ASN A 91 -3.79 -7.92 3.34
N LEU A 92 -3.86 -8.37 2.09
CA LEU A 92 -5.07 -8.97 1.52
C LEU A 92 -5.06 -10.46 1.86
N GLU A 93 -5.68 -10.86 2.97
CA GLU A 93 -5.45 -12.17 3.59
C GLU A 93 -6.09 -13.32 2.79
N SER A 94 -7.18 -13.04 2.06
CA SER A 94 -7.98 -14.03 1.33
C SER A 94 -8.23 -13.65 -0.14
N GLU A 95 -8.59 -14.66 -0.95
CA GLU A 95 -8.98 -14.43 -2.36
C GLU A 95 -10.24 -13.56 -2.46
N GLU A 96 -11.16 -13.66 -1.50
CA GLU A 96 -12.34 -12.80 -1.41
C GLU A 96 -11.95 -11.33 -1.21
N GLU A 97 -10.98 -11.06 -0.33
CA GLU A 97 -10.45 -9.71 -0.12
C GLU A 97 -9.70 -9.18 -1.34
N LEU A 98 -8.91 -10.01 -2.00
CA LEU A 98 -8.27 -9.68 -3.27
C LEU A 98 -9.31 -9.25 -4.31
N GLU A 99 -10.33 -10.09 -4.54
CA GLU A 99 -11.37 -9.78 -5.53
C GLU A 99 -12.19 -8.54 -5.15
N ARG A 100 -12.46 -8.33 -3.85
CA ARG A 100 -13.10 -7.11 -3.36
C ARG A 100 -12.23 -5.88 -3.61
N ALA A 101 -10.95 -5.94 -3.25
CA ALA A 101 -10.00 -4.85 -3.40
C ALA A 101 -9.84 -4.45 -4.88
N LEU A 102 -9.67 -5.43 -5.76
CA LEU A 102 -9.33 -5.24 -7.18
C LEU A 102 -10.54 -5.15 -8.11
N ARG A 103 -11.77 -5.24 -7.58
CA ARG A 103 -13.02 -5.20 -8.36
C ARG A 103 -13.03 -4.02 -9.33
N ASP A 104 -13.26 -4.28 -10.61
CA ASP A 104 -13.34 -3.29 -11.70
C ASP A 104 -12.03 -2.50 -11.99
N ALA A 105 -10.92 -2.86 -11.34
CA ALA A 105 -9.61 -2.29 -11.61
C ALA A 105 -8.77 -3.21 -12.53
N GLN A 106 -7.97 -2.60 -13.39
CA GLN A 106 -6.90 -3.29 -14.12
C GLN A 106 -5.73 -3.45 -13.14
N ALA A 107 -5.50 -4.67 -12.68
CA ALA A 107 -4.68 -4.94 -11.50
C ALA A 107 -3.94 -6.28 -11.60
N ASP A 108 -3.47 -6.63 -12.81
CA ASP A 108 -2.95 -7.96 -13.11
C ASP A 108 -1.64 -8.26 -12.35
N ALA A 109 -0.75 -7.28 -12.18
CA ALA A 109 0.48 -7.46 -11.39
C ALA A 109 0.16 -7.68 -9.91
N LEU A 110 -0.81 -6.95 -9.35
CA LEU A 110 -1.26 -7.19 -7.97
C LEU A 110 -1.84 -8.61 -7.80
N ARG A 111 -2.63 -9.10 -8.77
CA ARG A 111 -3.14 -10.48 -8.75
C ARG A 111 -2.04 -11.52 -8.85
N GLU A 112 -1.08 -11.31 -9.75
CA GLU A 112 0.06 -12.22 -9.94
C GLU A 112 0.93 -12.28 -8.69
N GLU A 113 1.23 -11.12 -8.10
CA GLU A 113 2.02 -11.01 -6.87
C GLU A 113 1.31 -11.69 -5.69
N TRP A 114 0.00 -11.47 -5.52
CA TRP A 114 -0.77 -12.13 -4.46
C TRP A 114 -0.74 -13.66 -4.57
N ARG A 115 -0.84 -14.19 -5.80
CA ARG A 115 -0.73 -15.63 -6.07
C ARG A 115 0.67 -16.12 -5.78
N ARG A 116 1.70 -15.39 -6.23
CA ARG A 116 3.12 -15.74 -6.02
C ARG A 116 3.45 -15.92 -4.54
N GLN A 117 2.88 -15.08 -3.66
CA GLN A 117 3.09 -15.15 -2.20
C GLN A 117 2.39 -16.35 -1.53
N ARG A 118 1.50 -17.06 -2.23
CA ARG A 118 0.66 -18.17 -1.70
C ARG A 118 0.93 -19.52 -2.34
N LEU A 119 1.86 -19.58 -3.30
CA LEU A 119 2.37 -20.82 -3.88
C LEU A 119 3.50 -21.39 -3.00
#